data_AF-A0A2S6IIX4-F1
#
_entry.id   AF-A0A2S6IIX4-F1
#
_cell.length_a   1.000
_cell.length_b   1.000
_cell.length_c   1.000
_cell.angle_alpha   90.00
_cell.angle_beta   90.00
_cell.angle_gamma   90.00
#
_symmetry.space_group_name_H-M   'P 1'
#
loop_
_entity.id
_entity.type
_entity.pdbx_description
1 polymer ?
#
loop_
_entity_poly.entity_id
_entity_poly.type
_entity_poly.pdbx_seq_one_letter_code
_entity_poly.pdbx_strand_id
1 'polypeptide(L)'
;MSEAPRPVDPVQDVERLTEIGRFDLFSDEARARLDGFARRAAERLGLPIGLVNIVLYDAQHMAGSHGLTGWLAETRGTPVEWSFCATSVRTGEEYVVPDAQLDEAQCDNPLVTIDGIRSYAGVPLITSAGHVLGSCCVLGTEVHEFTATEVAELRAMAAEVVAEIESLRLPQVVAS
;
A
#
# COMPACT_ATOMS: atom_id res chain seq x y z
N MET A 1 -0.66 34.25 -20.92
CA MET A 1 -0.93 32.82 -21.18
C MET A 1 -1.18 32.19 -19.81
N SER A 2 -2.42 31.83 -19.50
CA SER A 2 -2.72 31.15 -18.23
C SER A 2 -2.20 29.73 -18.36
N GLU A 3 -1.17 29.40 -17.59
CA GLU A 3 -0.68 28.03 -17.46
C GLU A 3 -1.86 27.18 -16.95
N ALA A 4 -2.19 26.09 -17.65
CA ALA A 4 -3.18 25.15 -17.15
C ALA A 4 -2.66 24.60 -15.81
N PRO A 5 -3.52 24.47 -14.78
CA PRO A 5 -3.07 23.90 -13.51
C PRO A 5 -2.44 22.53 -13.80
N ARG A 6 -1.23 22.29 -13.28
CA ARG A 6 -0.59 20.98 -13.39
C ARG A 6 -1.56 19.92 -12.84
N PRO A 7 -1.72 18.78 -13.53
CA PRO A 7 -2.52 17.69 -12.98
C PRO A 7 -1.97 17.36 -11.59
N VAL A 8 -2.88 17.35 -10.60
CA VAL A 8 -2.55 16.99 -9.22
C VAL A 8 -2.16 15.52 -9.25
N ASP A 9 -0.97 15.18 -8.73
CA ASP A 9 -0.58 13.78 -8.54
C ASP A 9 -1.68 13.10 -7.70
N PRO A 10 -2.27 11.96 -8.11
CA PRO A 10 -3.32 11.28 -7.34
C PRO A 10 -2.98 11.03 -5.86
N VAL A 11 -1.70 10.90 -5.50
CA VAL A 11 -1.31 10.78 -4.07
C VAL A 11 -1.58 12.07 -3.28
N GLN A 12 -1.63 13.23 -3.96
CA GLN A 12 -1.91 14.56 -3.41
C GLN A 12 -3.39 14.97 -3.52
N ASP A 13 -4.25 14.08 -4.03
CA ASP A 13 -5.69 14.33 -4.13
C ASP A 13 -6.31 14.56 -2.73
N VAL A 14 -6.92 15.73 -2.54
CA VAL A 14 -7.51 16.15 -1.26
C VAL A 14 -8.75 15.33 -0.91
N GLU A 15 -9.56 14.94 -1.88
CA GLU A 15 -10.74 14.10 -1.64
C GLU A 15 -10.33 12.71 -1.19
N ARG A 16 -9.29 12.14 -1.82
CA ARG A 16 -8.69 10.86 -1.42
C ARG A 16 -8.11 10.90 -0.01
N LEU A 17 -7.36 11.96 0.33
CA LEU A 17 -6.80 12.16 1.67
C LEU A 17 -7.90 12.39 2.72
N THR A 18 -8.97 13.08 2.33
CA THR A 18 -10.17 13.24 3.18
C THR A 18 -10.85 11.90 3.43
N GLU A 19 -10.93 11.03 2.42
CA GLU A 19 -11.48 9.68 2.59
C GLU A 19 -10.63 8.85 3.55
N ILE A 20 -9.30 8.89 3.44
CA ILE A 20 -8.39 8.24 4.40
C ILE A 20 -8.69 8.72 5.83
N GLY A 21 -8.87 10.02 6.02
CA GLY A 21 -9.17 10.63 7.32
C GLY A 21 -10.51 10.22 7.95
N ARG A 22 -11.37 9.47 7.24
CA ARG A 22 -12.64 8.96 7.76
C ARG A 22 -12.51 7.61 8.45
N PHE A 23 -11.34 6.98 8.44
CA PHE A 23 -11.11 5.65 9.02
C PHE A 23 -10.09 5.71 10.15
N ASP A 24 -10.27 4.87 11.17
CA ASP A 24 -9.37 4.77 12.32
C ASP A 24 -8.11 3.93 12.01
N LEU A 25 -7.40 4.26 10.93
CA LEU A 25 -6.31 3.45 10.37
C LEU A 25 -5.02 3.41 11.24
N PHE A 26 -4.95 4.24 12.27
CA PHE A 26 -3.75 4.43 13.10
C PHE A 26 -3.88 3.83 14.51
N SER A 27 -5.04 3.27 14.88
CA SER A 27 -5.24 2.66 16.18
C SER A 27 -4.58 1.29 16.31
N ASP A 28 -4.29 0.88 17.55
CA ASP A 28 -3.74 -0.45 17.82
C ASP A 28 -4.71 -1.57 17.44
N GLU A 29 -6.02 -1.30 17.50
CA GLU A 29 -7.06 -2.23 17.05
C GLU A 29 -7.01 -2.42 15.53
N ALA A 30 -7.01 -1.34 14.76
CA ALA A 30 -6.86 -1.40 13.30
C ALA A 30 -5.57 -2.15 12.91
N ARG A 31 -4.46 -1.81 13.57
CA ARG A 31 -3.18 -2.48 13.37
C ARG A 31 -3.28 -3.99 13.57
N ALA A 32 -3.83 -4.45 14.69
CA ALA A 32 -3.92 -5.88 15.00
C ALA A 32 -4.75 -6.65 13.96
N ARG A 33 -5.83 -6.04 13.45
CA ARG A 33 -6.67 -6.64 12.41
C ARG A 33 -5.97 -6.68 11.06
N LEU A 34 -5.34 -5.58 10.66
CA LEU A 34 -4.67 -5.44 9.35
C LEU A 34 -3.34 -6.23 9.29
N ASP A 35 -2.63 -6.39 10.40
CA ASP A 35 -1.47 -7.29 10.51
C ASP A 35 -1.86 -8.75 10.18
N GLY A 36 -3.10 -9.15 10.51
CA GLY A 36 -3.65 -10.46 10.14
C GLY A 36 -3.77 -10.68 8.63
N PHE A 37 -4.21 -9.65 7.89
CA PHE A 37 -4.27 -9.68 6.43
C PHE A 37 -2.88 -9.67 5.80
N ALA A 38 -2.00 -8.80 6.28
CA ALA A 38 -0.60 -8.72 5.85
C ALA A 38 0.10 -10.09 5.97
N ARG A 39 -0.08 -10.77 7.11
CA ARG A 39 0.44 -12.12 7.32
C ARG A 39 -0.14 -13.15 6.34
N ARG A 40 -1.47 -13.15 6.15
CA ARG A 40 -2.13 -14.06 5.20
C ARG A 40 -1.62 -13.87 3.76
N ALA A 41 -1.35 -12.63 3.35
CA ALA A 41 -0.81 -12.32 2.01
C ALA A 41 0.56 -12.96 1.83
N ALA A 42 1.47 -12.70 2.78
CA ALA A 42 2.82 -13.26 2.79
C ALA A 42 2.81 -14.79 2.77
N GLU A 43 2.05 -15.41 3.68
CA GLU A 43 1.94 -16.87 3.80
C GLU A 43 1.39 -17.52 2.52
N ARG A 44 0.35 -16.94 1.89
CA ARG A 44 -0.26 -17.51 0.67
C ARG A 44 0.64 -17.44 -0.55
N LEU A 45 1.43 -16.38 -0.69
CA LEU A 45 2.32 -16.17 -1.82
C LEU A 45 3.74 -16.70 -1.55
N GLY A 46 4.00 -17.24 -0.35
CA GLY A 46 5.30 -17.80 0.02
C GLY A 46 6.41 -16.76 0.11
N LEU A 47 6.06 -15.49 0.35
CA LEU A 47 7.00 -14.37 0.41
C LEU A 47 7.22 -13.90 1.86
N PRO A 48 8.41 -13.33 2.16
CA PRO A 48 8.78 -13.01 3.54
C PRO A 48 7.99 -11.85 4.12
N ILE A 49 7.51 -10.92 3.28
CA ILE A 49 6.89 -9.67 3.74
C ILE A 49 5.52 -9.52 3.09
N GLY A 50 4.54 -9.15 3.90
CA GLY A 50 3.20 -8.74 3.45
C GLY A 50 2.79 -7.48 4.18
N LEU A 51 2.10 -6.58 3.50
CA LEU A 51 1.74 -5.26 4.00
C LEU A 51 0.33 -4.85 3.56
N VAL A 52 -0.32 -4.06 4.42
CA VAL A 52 -1.45 -3.20 4.07
C VAL A 52 -0.95 -1.77 4.18
N ASN A 53 -0.70 -1.13 3.04
CA ASN A 53 -0.15 0.21 2.97
C ASN A 53 -1.23 1.24 2.64
N ILE A 54 -1.19 2.35 3.35
CA ILE A 54 -1.98 3.55 3.11
C ILE A 54 -1.01 4.64 2.64
N VAL A 55 -1.23 5.16 1.44
CA VAL A 55 -0.39 6.22 0.88
C VAL A 55 -1.00 7.56 1.27
N LEU A 56 -0.25 8.36 2.01
CA LEU A 56 -0.60 9.72 2.43
C LEU A 56 -0.08 10.73 1.40
N TYR A 57 0.05 12.01 1.80
CA TYR A 57 0.48 13.08 0.90
C TYR A 57 1.96 12.96 0.51
N ASP A 58 2.85 12.87 1.50
CA ASP A 58 4.31 12.80 1.37
C ASP A 58 4.93 11.55 2.03
N ALA A 59 4.08 10.67 2.58
CA ALA A 59 4.50 9.46 3.27
C ALA A 59 3.63 8.26 2.88
N GLN A 60 4.12 7.08 3.19
CA GLN A 60 3.37 5.84 3.26
C GLN A 60 3.29 5.37 4.71
N HIS A 61 2.10 4.98 5.15
CA HIS A 61 1.86 4.35 6.43
C HIS A 61 1.54 2.86 6.26
N MET A 62 2.24 2.01 7.02
CA MET A 62 2.02 0.57 7.06
C MET A 62 0.96 0.23 8.13
N ALA A 63 -0.31 0.38 7.75
CA ALA A 63 -1.46 0.12 8.63
C ALA A 63 -1.52 -1.36 9.07
N GLY A 64 -1.08 -2.28 8.20
CA GLY A 64 -0.84 -3.67 8.52
C GLY A 64 0.53 -4.12 8.01
N SER A 65 1.24 -4.98 8.75
CA SER A 65 2.56 -5.48 8.37
C SER A 65 2.83 -6.88 8.92
N HIS A 66 3.58 -7.66 8.15
CA HIS A 66 4.17 -8.93 8.56
C HIS A 66 5.57 -9.07 7.97
N GLY A 67 6.50 -9.66 8.73
CA GLY A 67 7.85 -9.97 8.25
C GLY A 67 8.82 -8.79 8.12
N LEU A 68 8.41 -7.57 8.48
CA LEU A 68 9.30 -6.42 8.55
C LEU A 68 10.37 -6.58 9.63
N THR A 69 11.56 -6.06 9.36
CA THR A 69 12.68 -6.02 10.31
C THR A 69 13.36 -4.65 10.28
N GLY A 70 14.24 -4.39 11.24
CA GLY A 70 15.02 -3.15 11.31
C GLY A 70 14.16 -1.89 11.41
N TRP A 71 14.62 -0.80 10.79
CA TRP A 71 13.99 0.51 10.89
C TRP A 71 12.56 0.53 10.33
N LEU A 72 12.26 -0.25 9.28
CA LEU A 72 10.91 -0.34 8.70
C LEU A 72 9.89 -0.90 9.71
N ALA A 73 10.31 -1.86 10.56
CA ALA A 73 9.46 -2.40 11.60
C ALA A 73 9.20 -1.39 12.73
N GLU A 74 10.16 -0.50 13.00
CA GLU A 74 10.06 0.53 14.04
C GLU A 74 9.23 1.74 13.57
N THR A 75 9.46 2.22 12.35
CA THR A 75 8.80 3.42 11.81
C THR A 75 7.41 3.12 11.25
N ARG A 76 7.18 1.90 10.74
CA ARG A 76 5.96 1.49 10.02
C ARG A 76 5.55 2.50 8.94
N GLY A 77 6.54 3.01 8.22
CA GLY A 77 6.32 3.96 7.14
C GLY A 77 7.60 4.37 6.43
N THR A 78 7.41 4.98 5.26
CA THR A 78 8.47 5.49 4.38
C THR A 78 8.06 6.84 3.79
N PRO A 79 8.99 7.64 3.26
CA PRO A 79 8.65 8.70 2.31
C PRO A 79 7.83 8.15 1.13
N VAL A 80 6.91 8.95 0.58
CA VAL A 80 6.07 8.52 -0.56
C VAL A 80 6.90 8.27 -1.82
N GLU A 81 8.01 8.98 -1.99
CA GLU A 81 8.93 8.76 -3.12
C GLU A 81 9.61 7.39 -3.10
N TRP A 82 9.62 6.68 -1.95
CA TRP A 82 10.16 5.32 -1.84
C TRP A 82 9.06 4.26 -2.02
N SER A 83 7.80 4.67 -2.15
CA SER A 83 6.65 3.77 -2.16
C SER A 83 6.39 3.18 -3.55
N PHE A 84 6.53 1.87 -3.66
CA PHE A 84 6.00 1.09 -4.79
C PHE A 84 4.46 1.23 -4.88
N CYS A 85 3.79 1.26 -3.72
CA CYS A 85 2.33 1.34 -3.60
C CYS A 85 1.76 2.65 -4.17
N ALA A 86 2.55 3.72 -4.18
CA ALA A 86 2.17 4.99 -4.78
C ALA A 86 1.93 4.85 -6.29
N THR A 87 2.57 3.89 -6.96
CA THR A 87 2.25 3.55 -8.37
C THR A 87 0.82 3.07 -8.51
N SER A 88 0.37 2.12 -7.67
CA SER A 88 -1.03 1.65 -7.70
C SER A 88 -2.04 2.73 -7.36
N VAL A 89 -1.70 3.69 -6.50
CA VAL A 89 -2.56 4.86 -6.23
C VAL A 89 -2.66 5.78 -7.44
N ARG A 90 -1.57 5.96 -8.18
CA ARG A 90 -1.54 6.80 -9.39
C ARG A 90 -2.26 6.17 -10.58
N THR A 91 -2.15 4.87 -10.74
CA THR A 91 -2.72 4.16 -11.89
C THR A 91 -4.13 3.65 -11.62
N GLY A 92 -4.48 3.37 -10.35
CA GLY A 92 -5.68 2.62 -10.00
C GLY A 92 -5.59 1.13 -10.35
N GLU A 93 -4.40 0.66 -10.71
CA GLU A 93 -4.13 -0.69 -11.20
C GLU A 93 -3.12 -1.41 -10.30
N GLU A 94 -3.06 -2.73 -10.44
CA GLU A 94 -1.99 -3.52 -9.81
C GLU A 94 -0.60 -3.14 -10.36
N TYR A 95 0.40 -3.27 -9.49
CA TYR A 95 1.79 -3.05 -9.85
C TYR A 95 2.61 -4.26 -9.44
N VAL A 96 3.20 -4.92 -10.43
CA VAL A 96 3.94 -6.18 -10.26
C VAL A 96 5.35 -5.99 -10.79
N VAL A 97 6.33 -6.23 -9.92
CA VAL A 97 7.75 -6.04 -10.16
C VAL A 97 8.47 -7.33 -9.79
N PRO A 98 8.75 -8.22 -10.76
CA PRO A 98 9.44 -9.49 -10.49
C PRO A 98 10.89 -9.29 -10.02
N ASP A 99 11.55 -8.26 -10.57
CA ASP A 99 12.90 -7.85 -10.25
C ASP A 99 13.02 -6.32 -10.23
N ALA A 100 13.14 -5.74 -9.04
CA ALA A 100 13.20 -4.31 -8.82
C ALA A 100 14.51 -3.63 -9.29
N GLN A 101 15.61 -4.37 -9.50
CA GLN A 101 16.81 -3.77 -10.09
C GLN A 101 16.70 -3.65 -11.61
N LEU A 102 15.76 -4.35 -12.24
CA LEU A 102 15.49 -4.27 -13.68
C LEU A 102 14.32 -3.34 -14.00
N ASP A 103 13.55 -2.92 -13.00
CA ASP A 103 12.47 -1.95 -13.16
C ASP A 103 13.04 -0.52 -13.14
N GLU A 104 12.91 0.18 -14.26
CA GLU A 104 13.46 1.55 -14.44
C GLU A 104 12.90 2.57 -13.43
N ALA A 105 11.69 2.34 -12.89
CA ALA A 105 11.10 3.23 -11.90
C ALA A 105 11.55 2.93 -10.47
N GLN A 106 12.09 1.73 -10.21
CA GLN A 106 12.40 1.25 -8.85
C GLN A 106 13.88 0.92 -8.63
N CYS A 107 14.70 0.82 -9.68
CA CYS A 107 16.09 0.37 -9.55
C CYS A 107 16.95 1.26 -8.62
N ASP A 108 16.65 2.56 -8.56
CA ASP A 108 17.32 3.53 -7.69
C ASP A 108 16.56 3.79 -6.37
N ASN A 109 15.46 3.08 -6.11
CA ASN A 109 14.66 3.24 -4.90
C ASN A 109 15.50 2.81 -3.67
N PRO A 110 15.54 3.61 -2.58
CA PRO A 110 16.25 3.24 -1.36
C PRO A 110 15.84 1.89 -0.75
N LEU A 111 14.58 1.47 -0.89
CA LEU A 111 14.15 0.15 -0.45
C LEU A 111 14.82 -0.99 -1.25
N VAL A 112 15.23 -0.73 -2.49
CA VAL A 112 15.96 -1.69 -3.32
C VAL A 112 17.45 -1.61 -3.02
N THR A 113 18.02 -0.41 -3.00
CA THR A 113 19.47 -0.19 -2.90
C THR A 113 20.03 -0.34 -1.48
N ILE A 114 19.21 -0.11 -0.44
CA ILE A 114 19.61 -0.16 0.97
C ILE A 114 18.99 -1.37 1.67
N ASP A 115 17.67 -1.58 1.53
CA ASP A 115 16.94 -2.63 2.26
C ASP A 115 16.88 -3.98 1.52
N GLY A 116 17.36 -4.03 0.27
CA GLY A 116 17.47 -5.27 -0.50
C GLY A 116 16.14 -5.84 -0.98
N ILE A 117 15.09 -5.02 -1.08
CA ILE A 117 13.84 -5.42 -1.72
C ILE A 117 14.12 -5.73 -3.19
N ARG A 118 13.68 -6.91 -3.63
CA ARG A 118 13.98 -7.46 -4.94
C ARG A 118 12.73 -7.75 -5.77
N SER A 119 11.64 -8.16 -5.13
CA SER A 119 10.37 -8.40 -5.80
C SER A 119 9.22 -7.75 -5.05
N TYR A 120 8.21 -7.29 -5.78
CA TYR A 120 7.03 -6.62 -5.24
C TYR A 120 5.80 -6.97 -6.08
N ALA A 121 4.67 -7.23 -5.41
CA ALA A 121 3.37 -7.20 -6.05
C ALA A 121 2.38 -6.48 -5.14
N GLY A 122 1.65 -5.50 -5.69
CA GLY A 122 0.65 -4.73 -4.97
C GLY A 122 -0.64 -4.60 -5.76
N VAL A 123 -1.76 -4.77 -5.07
CA VAL A 123 -3.11 -4.51 -5.61
C VAL A 123 -3.72 -3.31 -4.89
N PRO A 124 -4.33 -2.37 -5.63
CA PRO A 124 -4.94 -1.17 -5.05
C PRO A 124 -6.07 -1.48 -4.07
N LEU A 125 -6.12 -0.71 -2.97
CA LEU A 125 -7.22 -0.72 -2.00
C LEU A 125 -8.24 0.35 -2.39
N ILE A 126 -9.25 -0.05 -3.15
CA ILE A 126 -10.27 0.86 -3.70
C ILE A 126 -11.52 0.82 -2.82
N THR A 127 -11.83 1.95 -2.18
CA THR A 127 -13.05 2.09 -1.35
C THR A 127 -14.32 2.04 -2.20
N SER A 128 -15.46 1.81 -1.54
CA SER A 128 -16.80 1.96 -2.15
C SER A 128 -17.07 3.35 -2.71
N ALA A 129 -16.37 4.38 -2.20
CA ALA A 129 -16.40 5.75 -2.73
C ALA A 129 -15.54 5.94 -3.99
N GLY A 130 -14.79 4.92 -4.43
CA GLY A 130 -13.94 4.96 -5.61
C GLY A 130 -12.52 5.51 -5.38
N HIS A 131 -12.15 5.83 -4.14
CA HIS A 131 -10.81 6.32 -3.81
C HIS A 131 -9.83 5.17 -3.56
N VAL A 132 -8.62 5.28 -4.13
CA VAL A 132 -7.51 4.36 -3.89
C VAL A 132 -6.72 4.81 -2.65
N LEU A 133 -6.79 4.06 -1.56
CA LEU A 133 -6.14 4.45 -0.30
C LEU A 133 -4.65 4.11 -0.28
N GLY A 134 -4.26 3.05 -1.01
CA GLY A 134 -2.93 2.47 -1.04
C GLY A 134 -3.00 1.08 -1.65
N SER A 135 -2.29 0.09 -1.10
CA SER A 135 -2.27 -1.28 -1.63
C SER A 135 -2.20 -2.37 -0.57
N CYS A 136 -2.80 -3.54 -0.87
CA CYS A 136 -2.40 -4.80 -0.26
C CYS A 136 -1.24 -5.36 -1.09
N CYS A 137 -0.08 -5.56 -0.48
CA CYS A 137 1.12 -5.94 -1.22
C CYS A 137 2.00 -6.94 -0.48
N VAL A 138 2.84 -7.64 -1.24
CA VAL A 138 3.87 -8.55 -0.76
C VAL A 138 5.22 -8.16 -1.33
N LEU A 139 6.28 -8.43 -0.58
CA LEU A 139 7.66 -8.13 -0.98
C LEU A 139 8.57 -9.32 -0.73
N GLY A 140 9.57 -9.49 -1.60
CA GLY A 140 10.62 -10.49 -1.48
C GLY A 140 12.02 -9.87 -1.59
N THR A 141 13.00 -10.57 -1.04
CA THR A 141 14.43 -10.23 -1.15
C THR A 141 15.14 -11.01 -2.29
N GLU A 142 14.39 -11.84 -3.01
CA GLU A 142 14.82 -12.57 -4.20
C GLU A 142 13.88 -12.26 -5.36
N VAL A 143 14.32 -12.57 -6.59
CA VAL A 143 13.47 -12.45 -7.80
C VAL A 143 12.26 -13.38 -7.64
N HIS A 144 11.06 -12.88 -7.98
CA HIS A 144 9.84 -13.67 -7.92
C HIS A 144 8.95 -13.40 -9.13
N GLU A 145 8.75 -14.41 -9.97
CA GLU A 145 7.84 -14.34 -11.11
C GLU A 145 6.40 -14.57 -10.63
N PHE A 146 5.66 -13.48 -10.41
CA PHE A 146 4.27 -13.54 -9.96
C PHE A 146 3.36 -14.11 -11.05
N THR A 147 2.69 -15.20 -10.73
CA THR A 147 1.69 -15.83 -11.58
C THR A 147 0.36 -15.07 -11.54
N ALA A 148 -0.45 -15.22 -12.59
CA ALA A 148 -1.79 -14.63 -12.62
C ALA A 148 -2.68 -15.10 -11.45
N THR A 149 -2.46 -16.32 -10.95
CA THR A 149 -3.18 -16.87 -9.79
C THR A 149 -2.77 -16.15 -8.51
N GLU A 150 -1.48 -15.91 -8.27
CA GLU A 150 -1.02 -15.17 -7.09
C GLU A 150 -1.53 -13.73 -7.07
N VAL A 151 -1.53 -13.06 -8.23
CA VAL A 151 -2.11 -11.72 -8.34
C VAL A 151 -3.62 -11.75 -8.10
N ALA A 152 -4.33 -12.77 -8.60
CA ALA A 152 -5.76 -12.94 -8.32
C ALA A 152 -6.07 -13.20 -6.83
N GLU A 153 -5.24 -13.97 -6.14
CA GLU A 153 -5.32 -14.17 -4.69
C GLU A 153 -5.12 -12.84 -3.94
N LEU A 154 -4.14 -12.04 -4.35
CA LEU A 154 -3.89 -10.72 -3.77
C LEU A 154 -5.06 -9.76 -4.05
N ARG A 155 -5.72 -9.84 -5.22
CA ARG A 155 -6.95 -9.08 -5.51
C ARG A 155 -8.12 -9.46 -4.60
N ALA A 156 -8.34 -10.75 -4.38
CA ALA A 156 -9.36 -11.19 -3.44
C ALA A 156 -9.06 -10.68 -2.02
N MET A 157 -7.80 -10.72 -1.61
CA MET A 157 -7.39 -10.20 -0.29
C MET A 157 -7.52 -8.69 -0.18
N ALA A 158 -7.19 -7.92 -1.23
CA ALA A 158 -7.39 -6.48 -1.27
C ALA A 158 -8.86 -6.10 -1.04
N ALA A 159 -9.81 -6.84 -1.62
CA ALA A 159 -11.23 -6.64 -1.39
C ALA A 159 -11.64 -6.92 0.07
N GLU A 160 -11.11 -7.99 0.69
CA GLU A 160 -11.33 -8.26 2.11
C GLU A 160 -10.75 -7.15 3.01
N VAL A 161 -9.55 -6.66 2.69
CA VAL A 161 -8.89 -5.55 3.42
C VAL A 161 -9.70 -4.27 3.30
N VAL A 162 -10.25 -3.93 2.13
CA VAL A 162 -11.12 -2.76 1.95
C VAL A 162 -12.35 -2.88 2.86
N ALA A 163 -13.01 -4.04 2.89
CA ALA A 163 -14.17 -4.24 3.77
C ALA A 163 -13.81 -4.06 5.25
N GLU A 164 -12.63 -4.52 5.67
CA GLU A 164 -12.13 -4.29 7.03
C GLU A 164 -11.89 -2.81 7.31
N ILE A 165 -11.19 -2.09 6.40
CA ILE A 165 -10.94 -0.65 6.52
C ILE A 165 -12.25 0.13 6.62
N GLU A 166 -13.25 -0.21 5.79
CA GLU A 166 -14.55 0.45 5.82
C GLU A 166 -15.32 0.20 7.13
N SER A 167 -15.09 -0.93 7.79
CA SER A 167 -15.63 -1.22 9.12
C SER A 167 -15.01 -0.35 10.23
N LEU A 168 -13.82 0.19 10.00
CA LEU A 168 -13.10 1.09 10.91
C LEU A 168 -13.48 2.56 10.72
N ARG A 169 -14.63 2.84 10.08
CA ARG A 169 -15.08 4.22 9.85
C ARG A 169 -15.33 4.93 11.18
N LEU A 170 -14.68 6.08 11.33
CA LEU A 170 -14.83 6.94 12.50
C LEU A 170 -16.26 7.48 12.58
N PRO A 171 -16.83 7.59 13.80
CA PRO A 171 -18.13 8.21 13.98
C PRO A 171 -18.07 9.66 13.48
N GLN A 172 -19.06 10.08 12.69
CA GLN A 172 -19.14 11.47 12.27
C GLN A 172 -19.39 12.34 13.51
N VAL A 173 -18.42 13.19 13.84
CA VAL A 173 -18.65 14.28 14.78
C VAL A 173 -19.57 15.26 14.07
N VAL A 174 -20.87 15.17 14.34
CA VAL A 174 -21.82 16.20 13.93
C VAL A 174 -21.44 17.44 14.73
N ALA A 175 -20.75 18.38 14.09
CA ALA A 175 -20.59 19.72 14.65
C ALA A 175 -21.99 20.35 14.69
N SER A 176 -22.60 20.32 15.87
CA SER A 176 -23.80 21.07 16.23
C SER A 176 -23.50 22.55 16.42
#